data_AF-O31798-F1
#
_entry.id   AF-O31798-F1
#
_cell.length_a   1.000
_cell.length_b   1.000
_cell.length_c   1.000
_cell.angle_alpha   90.00
_cell.angle_beta   90.00
_cell.angle_gamma   90.00
#
_symmetry.space_group_name_H-M   'P 1'
#
loop_
_entity.id
_entity.type
_entity.pdbx_description
1 polymer ?
#
loop_
_entity_poly.entity_id
_entity_poly.type
_entity_poly.pdbx_seq_one_letter_code
_entity_poly.pdbx_strand_id
1 'polypeptide(L)' 'MKHKVIVNHWEEICEDDSCYEYGTSIIVNGKELIREASIITALKAVLEEIGADVEIEETVESEKCCDSLRKKNLDY' A
#
# COMPACT_ATOMS: atom_id res chain seq x y z
N MET A 1 24.64 -7.15 3.36
CA MET A 1 24.41 -7.25 1.91
C MET A 1 23.57 -6.05 1.47
N LYS A 2 23.76 -5.51 0.26
CA LYS A 2 22.93 -4.39 -0.24
C LYS A 2 21.87 -4.96 -1.20
N HIS A 3 20.60 -4.76 -0.90
CA HIS A 3 19.49 -5.11 -1.78
C HIS A 3 18.98 -3.87 -2.49
N LYS A 4 18.65 -3.98 -3.77
CA LYS A 4 18.00 -2.89 -4.53
C LYS A 4 16.51 -3.18 -4.57
N VAL A 5 15.72 -2.29 -3.99
CA VAL A 5 14.24 -2.32 -4.07
C VAL A 5 13.80 -1.21 -5.02
N ILE A 6 12.93 -1.53 -5.96
CA ILE A 6 12.27 -0.59 -6.85
C ILE A 6 10.77 -0.71 -6.61
N VAL A 7 10.15 0.42 -6.29
CA VAL A 7 8.70 0.57 -6.26
C VAL A 7 8.31 1.20 -7.60
N ASN A 8 7.60 0.45 -8.43
CA ASN A 8 7.17 0.90 -9.75
C ASN A 8 5.68 1.16 -9.74
N HIS A 9 5.29 2.44 -9.83
CA HIS A 9 3.89 2.80 -10.04
C HIS A 9 3.58 2.66 -11.54
N TRP A 10 2.45 2.05 -11.85
CA TRP A 10 1.99 1.90 -13.21
C TRP A 10 0.52 2.26 -13.30
N GLU A 11 0.13 2.67 -14.48
CA GLU A 11 -1.20 3.13 -14.81
C GLU A 11 -1.57 2.48 -16.15
N GLU A 12 -2.74 1.89 -16.23
CA GLU A 12 -3.24 1.16 -17.39
C GLU A 12 -4.63 1.69 -17.74
N ILE A 13 -4.82 2.07 -18.99
CA ILE A 13 -6.15 2.37 -19.53
C ILE A 13 -6.73 1.05 -20.02
N CYS A 14 -7.93 0.70 -19.54
CA CYS A 14 -8.64 -0.50 -19.95
C CYS A 14 -8.90 -0.51 -21.46
N GLU A 15 -9.01 -1.69 -22.07
CA GLU A 15 -9.15 -1.85 -23.54
C GLU A 15 -10.31 -1.05 -24.18
N ASP A 16 -11.33 -0.68 -23.40
CA ASP A 16 -12.51 0.06 -23.85
C ASP A 16 -12.49 1.56 -23.48
N ASP A 17 -11.35 2.09 -23.01
CA ASP A 17 -11.20 3.43 -22.42
C ASP A 17 -12.22 3.72 -21.29
N SER A 18 -12.90 2.69 -20.77
CA SER A 18 -13.97 2.86 -19.78
C SER A 18 -13.45 2.98 -18.36
N CYS A 19 -12.24 2.46 -18.12
CA CYS A 19 -11.61 2.48 -16.82
C CYS A 19 -10.12 2.80 -16.88
N TYR A 20 -9.63 3.27 -15.73
CA TYR A 20 -8.24 3.58 -15.46
C TYR A 20 -7.83 2.77 -14.24
N GLU A 21 -6.87 1.89 -14.41
CA GLU A 21 -6.27 1.12 -13.34
C GLU A 21 -4.94 1.76 -12.96
N TYR A 22 -4.68 1.85 -11.65
CA TYR A 22 -3.38 2.25 -11.14
C TYR A 22 -2.91 1.20 -10.14
N GLY A 23 -1.63 0.90 -10.18
CA GLY A 23 -1.06 -0.15 -9.34
C GLY A 23 0.36 0.17 -8.94
N THR A 24 0.86 -0.64 -8.01
CA THR A 24 2.25 -0.59 -7.57
C THR A 24 2.85 -1.98 -7.67
N SER A 25 3.94 -2.09 -8.42
CA SER A 25 4.78 -3.29 -8.49
C SER A 25 6.02 -3.13 -7.61
N ILE A 26 6.47 -4.23 -7.02
CA ILE A 26 7.66 -4.29 -6.19
C ILE A 26 8.69 -5.19 -6.85
N ILE A 27 9.88 -4.63 -7.11
CA ILE A 27 11.00 -5.36 -7.72
C ILE A 27 12.19 -5.34 -6.76
N VAL A 28 12.70 -6.51 -6.40
CA VAL A 28 13.87 -6.66 -5.52
C VAL A 28 14.99 -7.35 -6.30
N ASN A 29 16.18 -6.74 -6.33
CA ASN A 29 17.35 -7.27 -7.04
C ASN A 29 17.08 -7.62 -8.53
N GLY A 30 16.16 -6.89 -9.16
CA GLY A 30 15.78 -7.11 -10.57
C GLY A 30 14.69 -8.16 -10.78
N LYS A 31 14.20 -8.83 -9.73
CA LYS A 31 13.06 -9.74 -9.78
C LYS A 31 11.80 -9.01 -9.33
N GLU A 32 10.78 -8.97 -10.20
CA GLU A 32 9.44 -8.51 -9.80
C GLU A 32 8.82 -9.54 -8.86
N LEU A 33 8.47 -9.12 -7.65
CA LEU A 33 7.91 -10.00 -6.62
C LEU A 33 6.39 -10.02 -6.65
N ILE A 34 5.78 -8.85 -6.86
CA ILE A 34 4.34 -8.68 -6.87
C ILE A 34 3.97 -7.49 -7.76
N ARG A 35 2.90 -7.67 -8.51
CA ARG A 35 2.14 -6.62 -9.20
C ARG A 35 0.88 -6.34 -8.37
N GLU A 36 0.54 -5.07 -8.16
CA GLU A 36 -0.63 -4.62 -7.35
C GLU A 36 -0.50 -4.90 -5.85
N ALA A 37 0.59 -4.43 -5.26
CA ALA A 37 0.78 -4.57 -3.83
C ALA A 37 0.08 -3.46 -3.04
N SER A 38 -0.68 -3.83 -2.01
CA SER A 38 -0.90 -2.94 -0.86
C SER A 38 0.44 -2.68 -0.16
N ILE A 39 0.53 -1.61 0.63
CA ILE A 39 1.76 -1.26 1.35
C ILE A 39 2.28 -2.43 2.21
N ILE A 40 1.38 -3.16 2.86
CA ILE A 40 1.76 -4.29 3.72
C ILE A 40 2.24 -5.48 2.90
N THR A 41 1.53 -5.83 1.84
CA THR A 41 1.95 -6.94 0.99
C THR A 41 3.29 -6.64 0.32
N ALA A 42 3.51 -5.39 -0.09
CA ALA A 42 4.80 -4.91 -0.58
C ALA A 42 5.90 -5.08 0.47
N LEU A 43 5.66 -4.60 1.69
CA LEU A 43 6.62 -4.68 2.79
C LEU A 43 6.96 -6.14 3.13
N LYS A 44 5.95 -7.02 3.25
CA LYS A 44 6.13 -8.46 3.48
C LYS A 44 6.99 -9.09 2.40
N ALA A 45 6.66 -8.88 1.13
CA ALA A 45 7.39 -9.46 0.01
C ALA A 45 8.87 -9.04 -0.01
N VAL A 46 9.15 -7.75 0.28
CA VAL A 46 10.53 -7.27 0.38
C VAL A 46 11.27 -7.95 1.53
N LEU A 47 10.67 -8.01 2.71
CA LEU A 47 11.31 -8.56 3.91
C LEU A 47 11.55 -10.07 3.80
N GLU A 48 10.61 -10.81 3.22
CA GLU A 48 10.78 -12.24 2.89
C GLU A 48 11.91 -12.46 1.88
N GLU A 49 11.95 -11.68 0.79
CA GLU A 49 12.96 -11.85 -0.27
C GLU A 49 14.38 -11.50 0.23
N ILE A 50 14.53 -10.58 1.19
CA ILE A 50 15.84 -10.30 1.81
C ILE A 50 16.19 -11.28 2.94
N GLY A 51 15.31 -12.22 3.28
CA GLY A 51 15.51 -13.21 4.34
C GLY A 51 15.46 -12.63 5.75
N ALA A 52 14.68 -11.56 5.97
CA ALA A 52 14.48 -10.97 7.29
C ALA A 52 13.33 -11.68 8.03
N ASP A 53 13.59 -12.11 9.27
CA ASP A 53 12.57 -12.64 10.18
C ASP A 53 11.95 -11.46 10.96
N VAL A 54 10.69 -11.13 10.67
CA VAL A 54 10.04 -9.89 11.12
C VAL A 54 8.57 -10.13 11.46
N GLU A 55 8.11 -9.45 12.50
CA GLU A 55 6.69 -9.26 12.79
C GLU A 55 6.25 -7.90 12.23
N ILE A 56 5.13 -7.88 11.50
CA ILE A 56 4.57 -6.64 10.93
C ILE A 56 3.21 -6.37 11.57
N GLU A 57 3.09 -5.23 12.23
CA GLU A 57 1.85 -4.69 12.76
C GLU A 57 1.37 -3.52 11.89
N GLU A 58 0.09 -3.53 11.50
CA GLU A 58 -0.57 -2.37 10.89
C GLU A 58 -1.32 -1.60 11.97
N THR A 59 -1.10 -0.29 12.02
CA THR A 59 -1.90 0.60 12.87
C THR A 59 -2.54 1.66 12.00
N VAL A 60 -3.77 2.05 12.36
CA VAL A 60 -4.48 3.15 11.73
C VAL A 60 -4.68 4.23 12.77
N GLU A 61 -4.12 5.41 12.53
CA GLU A 61 -4.53 6.59 13.28
C GLU A 61 -5.96 6.92 12.86
N SER A 62 -6.93 6.60 13.71
CA SER A 62 -8.24 7.20 13.55
C SER A 62 -8.10 8.69 13.86
N GLU A 63 -8.32 9.55 12.87
CA GLU A 63 -8.44 10.98 13.14
C GLU A 63 -9.47 11.14 14.25
N LYS A 64 -9.08 11.75 15.38
CA LYS A 64 -10.01 12.19 16.44
C LYS A 64 -10.95 13.31 15.97
N CYS A 65 -11.11 13.50 14.67
CA CYS A 65 -11.85 14.61 14.08
C CYS A 65 -13.22 14.12 13.61
N CYS A 66 -14.16 13.96 14.55
CA CYS A 66 -15.62 14.03 14.31
C CYS A 66 -16.46 14.04 15.60
N ASP A 67 -15.90 13.75 16.78
CA ASP A 67 -16.64 13.86 18.05
C ASP A 67 -17.16 15.29 18.31
N SER A 68 -16.50 16.31 17.75
CA SER A 68 -16.94 17.70 17.80
C SER A 68 -18.13 18.02 16.89
N LEU A 69 -18.33 17.28 15.80
CA LEU A 69 -19.50 17.44 14.92
C LEU A 69 -20.74 16.77 15.53
N ARG A 70 -20.56 15.64 16.22
CA ARG A 70 -21.67 14.89 16.82
C ARG A 70 -22.32 15.62 18.01
N LYS A 71 -21.54 16.39 18.78
CA LYS A 71 -22.08 17.21 19.88
C LYS A 71 -22.90 18.42 19.42
N LYS A 72 -22.72 18.91 18.18
CA LYS A 72 -23.47 20.10 17.71
C LYS A 72 -24.87 19.80 17.20
N ASN A 73 -25.19 18.56 16.86
CA ASN A 73 -26.46 18.21 16.20
C ASN A 73 -27.47 17.47 17.11
N LEU A 74 -27.28 17.48 18.44
CA LEU A 74 -28.25 16.90 19.38
C LEU A 74 -29.02 17.95 20.21
N ASP A 75 -28.87 19.24 19.92
CA ASP A 75 -29.62 20.33 20.57
C ASP A 75 -30.71 20.94 19.67
N TYR A 76 -31.37 20.15 18.81
CA TYR A 76 -32.58 20.57 18.08
C TYR A 76 -33.57 19.41 17.94
#